data_AF-A0A6B3BTI7-F1
#
_entry.id   AF-A0A6B3BTI7-F1
#
_cell.length_a   1.000
_cell.length_b   1.000
_cell.length_c   1.000
_cell.angle_alpha   90.00
_cell.angle_beta   90.00
_cell.angle_gamma   90.00
#
_symmetry.space_group_name_H-M   'P 1'
#
loop_
_entity.id
_entity.type
_entity.pdbx_description
1 polymer ?
#
loop_
_entity_poly.entity_id
_entity_poly.type
_entity_poly.pdbx_seq_one_letter_code
_entity_poly.pdbx_strand_id
1 'polypeptide(L)'
;MTPDEWFRIKALIAERTDARWARGKPEAKYLGTSIYRCGRMRDKTGTGRLDPCGGPMSQRGGRYRCEVRQTRGRSVCEGSMTLAGRIDHAVGHAWIDHITALEPDAPVIAEIARRWIAFTDPETQAKKKETQRALEAAQKRVEKLEEDFYVYGKMDEGRFEELSEGQRAVIENATAMVESLASEGEPVLHPDALKEAWEGADMVDKRMLLKCALGAEGITVRPASRQGDPTPILERLEFDWL
;
A
#
# COMPACT_ATOMS: atom_id res chain seq x y z
N MET A 1 -12.54 -19.93 -12.52
CA MET A 1 -12.06 -18.93 -11.55
C MET A 1 -11.30 -19.67 -10.48
N THR A 2 -9.98 -19.55 -10.48
CA THR A 2 -9.12 -20.18 -9.47
C THR A 2 -9.19 -19.41 -8.14
N PRO A 3 -8.82 -20.04 -7.01
CA PRO A 3 -8.64 -19.36 -5.74
C PRO A 3 -7.73 -18.11 -5.84
N ASP A 4 -6.57 -18.23 -6.49
CA ASP A 4 -5.66 -17.12 -6.80
C ASP A 4 -6.33 -15.97 -7.57
N GLU A 5 -7.07 -16.28 -8.64
CA GLU A 5 -7.80 -15.28 -9.42
C GLU A 5 -8.85 -14.57 -8.55
N TRP A 6 -9.53 -15.29 -7.66
CA TRP A 6 -10.51 -14.70 -6.75
C TRP A 6 -9.85 -13.77 -5.72
N PHE A 7 -8.72 -14.15 -5.13
CA PHE A 7 -7.99 -13.30 -4.18
C PHE A 7 -7.37 -12.07 -4.87
N ARG A 8 -6.83 -12.20 -6.08
CA ARG A 8 -6.38 -11.06 -6.89
C ARG A 8 -7.53 -10.11 -7.21
N ILE A 9 -8.68 -10.64 -7.65
CA ILE A 9 -9.88 -9.84 -7.88
C ILE A 9 -10.32 -9.14 -6.59
N LYS A 10 -10.29 -9.82 -5.43
CA LYS A 10 -10.65 -9.25 -4.14
C LYS A 10 -9.68 -8.15 -3.68
N ALA A 11 -8.37 -8.33 -3.90
CA ALA A 11 -7.36 -7.32 -3.63
C ALA A 11 -7.55 -6.08 -4.53
N LEU A 12 -7.79 -6.29 -5.83
CA LEU A 12 -8.14 -5.23 -6.78
C LEU A 12 -9.44 -4.52 -6.40
N ILE A 13 -10.46 -5.24 -5.93
CA ILE A 13 -11.71 -4.65 -5.45
C ILE A 13 -11.46 -3.83 -4.19
N ALA A 14 -10.71 -4.35 -3.21
CA ALA A 14 -10.35 -3.61 -1.99
C ALA A 14 -9.58 -2.33 -2.33
N GLU A 15 -8.66 -2.37 -3.30
CA GLU A 15 -7.96 -1.19 -3.81
C GLU A 15 -8.91 -0.17 -4.48
N ARG A 16 -9.97 -0.66 -5.13
CA ARG A 16 -10.96 0.16 -5.85
C ARG A 16 -12.03 0.73 -4.93
N THR A 17 -12.17 0.22 -3.70
CA THR A 17 -13.25 0.58 -2.77
C THR A 17 -12.76 1.67 -1.81
N ASP A 18 -13.20 2.92 -2.02
CA ASP A 18 -13.16 3.96 -0.98
C ASP A 18 -14.19 3.58 0.11
N ALA A 19 -14.03 4.04 1.36
CA ALA A 19 -14.92 3.74 2.50
C ALA A 19 -16.40 4.10 2.25
N ARG A 20 -16.69 4.76 1.13
CA ARG A 20 -18.00 5.21 0.66
C ARG A 20 -18.71 4.26 -0.32
N TRP A 21 -18.27 3.00 -0.49
CA TRP A 21 -19.03 1.98 -1.25
C TRP A 21 -19.49 2.45 -2.65
N ALA A 22 -18.66 3.20 -3.37
CA ALA A 22 -18.99 3.67 -4.72
C ALA A 22 -18.64 2.62 -5.79
N ARG A 23 -19.44 2.57 -6.88
CA ARG A 23 -19.29 1.68 -8.05
C ARG A 23 -17.82 1.46 -8.43
N GLY A 24 -17.46 0.20 -8.70
CA GLY A 24 -16.10 -0.20 -9.08
C GLY A 24 -15.50 0.72 -10.15
N LYS A 25 -14.37 1.36 -9.83
CA LYS A 25 -13.64 2.25 -10.76
C LYS A 25 -13.22 1.46 -12.00
N PRO A 26 -13.31 1.97 -13.24
CA PRO A 26 -12.85 1.26 -14.44
C PRO A 26 -11.37 0.87 -14.36
N GLU A 27 -10.93 -0.06 -15.22
CA GLU A 27 -9.55 -0.49 -15.36
C GLU A 27 -8.59 0.71 -15.46
N ALA A 28 -7.42 0.61 -14.83
CA ALA A 28 -6.57 1.75 -14.59
C ALA A 28 -5.82 2.17 -15.86
N LYS A 29 -6.40 3.11 -16.61
CA LYS A 29 -5.80 3.65 -17.84
C LYS A 29 -4.58 4.56 -17.62
N TYR A 30 -4.31 4.95 -16.38
CA TYR A 30 -3.28 5.95 -16.05
C TYR A 30 -2.64 5.68 -14.70
N LEU A 31 -1.39 6.08 -14.54
CA LEU A 31 -0.55 5.75 -13.38
C LEU A 31 -1.03 6.44 -12.10
N GLY A 32 -1.26 7.74 -12.15
CA GLY A 32 -1.40 8.58 -10.96
C GLY A 32 -2.73 8.66 -10.22
N THR A 33 -3.83 8.06 -10.70
CA THR A 33 -5.14 8.24 -10.02
C THR A 33 -5.04 7.74 -8.59
N SER A 34 -5.39 8.57 -7.62
CA SER A 34 -5.24 8.36 -6.16
C SER A 34 -3.81 8.23 -5.61
N ILE A 35 -2.77 8.33 -6.44
CA ILE A 35 -1.35 8.41 -6.03
C ILE A 35 -0.92 9.88 -5.97
N TYR A 36 -1.36 10.69 -6.94
CA TYR A 36 -0.99 12.09 -7.01
C TYR A 36 -1.79 12.96 -6.04
N ARG A 37 -1.10 13.88 -5.38
CA ARG A 37 -1.62 14.87 -4.43
C ARG A 37 -1.43 16.28 -4.96
N CYS A 38 -2.40 17.14 -4.68
CA CYS A 38 -2.32 18.54 -5.06
C CYS A 38 -1.34 19.31 -4.15
N GLY A 39 -0.24 19.79 -4.72
CA GLY A 39 0.74 20.65 -4.04
C GLY A 39 0.39 22.15 -4.02
N ARG A 40 -0.83 22.55 -4.40
CA ARG A 40 -1.24 23.96 -4.32
C ARG A 40 -1.38 24.37 -2.85
N MET A 41 -0.67 25.39 -2.42
CA MET A 41 -0.84 25.96 -1.09
C MET A 41 -2.23 26.58 -0.93
N ARG A 42 -2.88 26.36 0.21
CA ARG A 42 -4.17 26.95 0.55
C ARG A 42 -4.33 27.09 2.06
N ASP A 43 -5.20 28.01 2.46
CA ASP A 43 -5.66 28.08 3.83
C ASP A 43 -6.78 27.06 4.05
N LYS A 44 -6.48 26.03 4.87
CA LYS A 44 -7.44 24.96 5.17
C LYS A 44 -8.38 25.32 6.32
N THR A 45 -7.98 26.24 7.18
CA THR A 45 -8.65 26.53 8.47
C THR A 45 -9.24 27.93 8.54
N GLY A 46 -9.00 28.79 7.54
CA GLY A 46 -9.44 30.18 7.53
C GLY A 46 -8.59 31.09 8.43
N THR A 47 -7.39 30.65 8.80
CA THR A 47 -6.50 31.36 9.76
C THR A 47 -5.41 32.18 9.08
N GLY A 48 -5.36 32.18 7.74
CA GLY A 48 -4.29 32.79 6.94
C GLY A 48 -3.04 31.92 6.79
N ARG A 49 -2.94 30.80 7.52
CA ARG A 49 -1.83 29.84 7.37
C ARG A 49 -2.01 29.03 6.09
N LEU A 50 -1.00 29.06 5.22
CA LEU A 50 -0.98 28.29 4.00
C LEU A 50 -0.34 26.92 4.22
N ASP A 51 -1.07 25.86 3.91
CA ASP A 51 -0.57 24.49 3.89
C ASP A 51 -0.82 23.84 2.52
N PRO A 52 -0.02 22.83 2.10
CA PRO A 52 -0.26 22.11 0.84
C PRO A 52 -1.67 21.53 0.80
N CYS A 53 -2.36 21.66 -0.33
CA CYS A 53 -3.74 21.19 -0.46
C CYS A 53 -3.87 19.73 -0.04
N GLY A 54 -2.93 18.87 -0.47
CA GLY A 54 -2.86 17.45 -0.13
C GLY A 54 -4.03 16.63 -0.66
N GLY A 55 -4.98 17.27 -1.36
CA GLY A 55 -6.15 16.58 -1.91
C GLY A 55 -5.76 15.64 -3.05
N PRO A 56 -6.46 14.51 -3.21
CA PRO A 56 -6.20 13.59 -4.31
C PRO A 56 -6.39 14.27 -5.66
N MET A 57 -5.64 13.81 -6.66
CA MET A 57 -5.84 14.19 -8.05
C MET A 57 -6.52 13.05 -8.82
N SER A 58 -7.57 13.39 -9.55
CA SER A 58 -8.26 12.46 -10.46
C SER A 58 -7.93 12.78 -11.91
N GLN A 59 -7.88 11.73 -12.72
CA GLN A 59 -7.79 11.87 -14.16
C GLN A 59 -9.18 12.18 -14.73
N ARG A 60 -9.29 13.23 -15.55
CA ARG A 60 -10.44 13.48 -16.43
C ARG A 60 -9.98 14.17 -17.72
N GLY A 61 -10.29 13.57 -18.87
CA GLY A 61 -10.02 14.13 -20.20
C GLY A 61 -8.53 14.30 -20.51
N GLY A 62 -7.72 13.27 -20.21
CA GLY A 62 -6.27 13.26 -20.47
C GLY A 62 -5.45 14.10 -19.51
N ARG A 63 -6.04 14.55 -18.40
CA ARG A 63 -5.41 15.46 -17.43
C ARG A 63 -5.69 15.04 -16.00
N TYR A 64 -4.69 15.16 -15.14
CA TYR A 64 -4.89 15.13 -13.70
C TYR A 64 -5.33 16.48 -13.19
N ARG A 65 -6.32 16.47 -12.30
CA ARG A 65 -6.90 17.67 -11.69
C ARG A 65 -7.13 17.43 -10.21
N CYS A 66 -6.86 18.43 -9.40
CA CYS A 66 -7.19 18.39 -7.97
C CYS A 66 -8.70 18.13 -7.75
N GLU A 67 -9.05 17.06 -7.03
CA GLU A 67 -10.44 16.72 -6.73
C GLU A 67 -11.10 17.74 -5.80
N VAL A 68 -10.34 18.33 -4.88
CA VAL A 68 -10.87 19.36 -3.97
C VAL A 68 -11.34 20.58 -4.75
N ARG A 69 -10.60 21.02 -5.76
CA ARG A 69 -11.06 22.08 -6.67
C ARG A 69 -12.32 21.66 -7.42
N GLN A 70 -12.36 20.43 -7.93
CA GLN A 70 -13.50 19.94 -8.71
C GLN A 70 -14.79 19.84 -7.90
N THR A 71 -14.67 19.43 -6.64
CA THR A 71 -15.82 19.11 -5.78
C THR A 71 -16.25 20.28 -4.90
N ARG A 72 -15.30 21.07 -4.40
CA ARG A 72 -15.55 22.20 -3.48
C ARG A 72 -15.36 23.58 -4.13
N GLY A 73 -14.90 23.62 -5.37
CA GLY A 73 -14.75 24.86 -6.12
C GLY A 73 -13.41 25.58 -5.93
N ARG A 74 -13.19 26.61 -6.76
CA ARG A 74 -11.93 27.38 -6.81
C ARG A 74 -11.65 28.18 -5.54
N SER A 75 -12.69 28.66 -4.86
CA SER A 75 -12.56 29.41 -3.60
C SER A 75 -11.88 28.60 -2.49
N VAL A 76 -12.01 27.27 -2.54
CA VAL A 76 -11.43 26.36 -1.54
C VAL A 76 -10.04 25.86 -1.95
N CYS A 77 -9.80 25.70 -3.25
CA CYS A 77 -8.50 25.36 -3.79
C CYS A 77 -8.45 25.78 -5.26
N GLU A 78 -7.45 26.58 -5.64
CA GLU A 78 -7.24 26.94 -7.04
C GLU A 78 -6.88 25.73 -7.91
N GLY A 79 -6.35 24.68 -7.26
CA GLY A 79 -6.05 23.36 -7.80
C GLY A 79 -4.91 23.31 -8.80
N SER A 80 -4.12 22.24 -8.74
CA SER A 80 -3.16 21.91 -9.78
C SER A 80 -3.84 21.14 -10.93
N MET A 81 -3.29 21.32 -12.13
CA MET A 81 -3.65 20.56 -13.32
C MET A 81 -2.38 20.22 -14.10
N THR A 82 -2.30 18.98 -14.61
CA THR A 82 -1.23 18.56 -15.51
C THR A 82 -1.73 17.55 -16.54
N LEU A 83 -1.02 17.43 -17.67
CA LEU A 83 -1.31 16.42 -18.69
C LEU A 83 -0.92 15.04 -18.17
N ALA A 84 -1.82 14.06 -18.28
CA ALA A 84 -1.63 12.73 -17.72
C ALA A 84 -0.42 12.01 -18.34
N GLY A 85 -0.34 11.96 -19.68
CA GLY A 85 0.81 11.33 -20.34
C GLY A 85 2.16 11.98 -20.00
N ARG A 86 2.19 13.31 -19.80
CA ARG A 86 3.42 14.02 -19.43
C ARG A 86 3.91 13.65 -18.03
N ILE A 87 3.01 13.60 -17.05
CA ILE A 87 3.39 13.25 -15.66
C ILE A 87 3.64 11.74 -15.51
N ASP A 88 2.82 10.89 -16.12
CA ASP A 88 2.95 9.44 -16.00
C ASP A 88 4.28 8.97 -16.60
N HIS A 89 4.68 9.51 -17.75
CA HIS A 89 5.98 9.23 -18.35
C HIS A 89 7.14 9.66 -17.44
N ALA A 90 7.08 10.87 -16.88
CA ALA A 90 8.13 11.38 -16.01
C ALA A 90 8.23 10.60 -14.69
N VAL A 91 7.10 10.18 -14.12
CA VAL A 91 7.07 9.34 -12.91
C VAL A 91 7.61 7.95 -13.21
N GLY A 92 7.35 7.39 -14.39
CA GLY A 92 7.91 6.10 -14.79
C GLY A 92 9.43 6.13 -14.87
N HIS A 93 10.03 7.16 -15.49
CA HIS A 93 11.48 7.34 -15.48
C HIS A 93 12.02 7.54 -14.07
N ALA A 94 11.40 8.42 -13.29
CA ALA A 94 11.82 8.68 -11.91
C ALA A 94 11.78 7.43 -11.02
N TRP A 95 10.82 6.53 -11.25
CA TRP A 95 10.74 5.26 -10.53
C TRP A 95 11.90 4.33 -10.92
N ILE A 96 12.20 4.20 -12.22
CA ILE A 96 13.35 3.38 -12.68
C ILE A 96 14.65 3.95 -12.11
N ASP A 97 14.85 5.27 -12.22
CA ASP A 97 16.03 5.95 -11.69
C ASP A 97 16.15 5.76 -10.18
N HIS A 98 15.05 5.84 -9.44
CA HIS A 98 15.02 5.62 -8.00
C HIS A 98 15.42 4.18 -7.65
N ILE A 99 14.77 3.18 -8.25
CA ILE A 99 15.04 1.76 -7.94
C ILE A 99 16.46 1.35 -8.32
N THR A 100 16.95 1.79 -9.47
CA THR A 100 18.32 1.46 -9.93
C THR A 100 19.42 2.15 -9.13
N ALA A 101 19.09 3.24 -8.43
CA ALA A 101 20.02 3.91 -7.52
C ALA A 101 20.07 3.29 -6.11
N LEU A 102 19.18 2.34 -5.79
CA LEU A 102 19.19 1.65 -4.50
C LEU A 102 20.27 0.56 -4.46
N GLU A 103 20.96 0.47 -3.34
CA GLU A 103 21.88 -0.65 -3.07
C GLU A 103 21.08 -1.96 -3.01
N PRO A 104 21.55 -3.06 -3.64
CA PRO A 104 20.81 -4.32 -3.71
C PRO A 104 20.34 -4.89 -2.38
N ASP A 105 21.06 -4.57 -1.30
CA ASP A 105 20.84 -5.09 0.05
C ASP A 105 20.11 -4.07 0.94
N ALA A 106 19.68 -2.94 0.38
CA ALA A 106 19.04 -1.88 1.13
C ALA A 106 17.70 -2.37 1.73
N PRO A 107 17.40 -2.09 3.01
CA PRO A 107 16.15 -2.51 3.64
C PRO A 107 14.88 -2.06 2.90
N VAL A 108 14.96 -0.93 2.19
CA VAL A 108 13.86 -0.41 1.36
C VAL A 108 13.51 -1.35 0.20
N ILE A 109 14.47 -2.04 -0.39
CA ILE A 109 14.20 -3.01 -1.46
C ILE A 109 13.41 -4.20 -0.92
N ALA A 110 13.81 -4.72 0.24
CA ALA A 110 13.07 -5.79 0.91
C ALA A 110 11.62 -5.36 1.25
N GLU A 111 11.41 -4.11 1.66
CA GLU A 111 10.08 -3.55 1.88
C GLU A 111 9.25 -3.47 0.59
N ILE A 112 9.82 -2.95 -0.50
CA ILE A 112 9.15 -2.88 -1.81
C ILE A 112 8.80 -4.27 -2.31
N ALA A 113 9.75 -5.21 -2.22
CA ALA A 113 9.59 -6.61 -2.61
C ALA A 113 8.44 -7.26 -1.83
N ARG A 114 8.42 -7.11 -0.51
CA ARG A 114 7.36 -7.66 0.34
C ARG A 114 5.98 -7.11 -0.03
N ARG A 115 5.87 -5.79 -0.25
CA ARG A 115 4.62 -5.16 -0.69
C ARG A 115 4.16 -5.68 -2.06
N TRP A 116 5.10 -5.89 -2.97
CA TRP A 116 4.82 -6.43 -4.30
C TRP A 116 4.35 -7.88 -4.25
N ILE A 117 5.05 -8.74 -3.51
CA ILE A 117 4.65 -10.15 -3.28
C ILE A 117 3.25 -10.19 -2.69
N ALA A 118 2.96 -9.33 -1.72
CA ALA A 118 1.64 -9.29 -1.08
C ALA A 118 0.51 -8.93 -2.05
N PHE A 119 0.83 -8.26 -3.16
CA PHE A 119 -0.11 -8.01 -4.23
C PHE A 119 -0.20 -9.17 -5.23
N THR A 120 0.92 -9.78 -5.61
CA THR A 120 0.95 -10.84 -6.64
C THR A 120 0.45 -12.19 -6.12
N ASP A 121 0.64 -12.45 -4.83
CA ASP A 121 0.19 -13.65 -4.12
C ASP A 121 -0.65 -13.31 -2.87
N PRO A 122 -1.88 -12.81 -3.08
CA PRO A 122 -2.77 -12.43 -1.98
C PRO A 122 -3.33 -13.65 -1.22
N GLU A 123 -3.30 -14.85 -1.81
CA GLU A 123 -3.79 -16.07 -1.16
C GLU A 123 -2.83 -16.53 -0.07
N THR A 124 -1.54 -16.64 -0.38
CA THR A 124 -0.52 -17.01 0.61
C THR A 124 -0.45 -15.98 1.73
N GLN A 125 -0.60 -14.69 1.42
CA GLN A 125 -0.69 -13.66 2.46
C GLN A 125 -1.96 -13.77 3.32
N ALA A 126 -3.10 -14.11 2.72
CA ALA A 126 -4.34 -14.33 3.47
C ALA A 126 -4.20 -15.52 4.42
N LYS A 127 -3.62 -16.63 3.94
CA LYS A 127 -3.29 -17.82 4.74
C LYS A 127 -2.34 -17.46 5.88
N LYS A 128 -1.21 -16.80 5.59
CA LYS A 128 -0.23 -16.36 6.61
C LYS A 128 -0.89 -15.49 7.69
N LYS A 129 -1.75 -14.54 7.30
CA LYS A 129 -2.49 -13.69 8.24
C LYS A 129 -3.51 -14.47 9.08
N GLU A 130 -4.19 -15.45 8.49
CA GLU A 130 -5.14 -16.30 9.20
C GLU A 130 -4.41 -17.20 10.21
N THR A 131 -3.32 -17.84 9.81
CA THR A 131 -2.48 -18.67 10.69
C THR A 131 -1.89 -17.84 11.83
N GLN A 132 -1.40 -16.62 11.53
CA GLN A 132 -0.89 -15.71 12.56
C GLN A 132 -1.97 -15.32 13.59
N ARG A 133 -3.19 -15.02 13.13
CA ARG A 133 -4.32 -14.74 14.02
C ARG A 133 -4.71 -15.95 14.87
N ALA A 134 -4.65 -17.15 14.30
CA ALA A 134 -4.92 -18.39 15.03
C ALA A 134 -3.86 -18.64 16.12
N LEU A 135 -2.59 -18.35 15.84
CA LEU A 135 -1.48 -18.42 16.80
C LEU A 135 -1.69 -17.42 17.95
N GLU A 136 -1.94 -16.14 17.64
CA GLU A 136 -2.21 -15.11 18.65
C GLU A 136 -3.43 -15.47 19.52
N ALA A 137 -4.49 -16.01 18.92
CA ALA A 137 -5.66 -16.47 19.64
C ALA A 137 -5.35 -17.67 20.56
N ALA A 138 -4.46 -18.58 20.15
CA ALA A 138 -4.01 -19.70 20.97
C ALA A 138 -3.15 -19.22 22.15
N GLN A 139 -2.22 -18.31 21.92
CA GLN A 139 -1.41 -17.69 22.97
C GLN A 139 -2.27 -16.98 24.02
N LYS A 140 -3.28 -16.21 23.60
CA LYS A 140 -4.24 -15.57 24.52
C LYS A 140 -5.08 -16.57 25.32
N ARG A 141 -5.39 -17.74 24.75
CA ARG A 141 -6.09 -18.80 25.51
C ARG A 141 -5.21 -19.39 26.59
N VAL A 142 -3.90 -19.54 26.35
CA VAL A 142 -2.94 -19.99 27.35
C VAL A 142 -2.81 -18.97 28.46
N GLU A 143 -2.59 -17.70 28.13
CA GLU A 143 -2.52 -16.61 29.12
C GLU A 143 -3.75 -16.59 30.03
N LYS A 144 -4.95 -16.71 29.43
CA LYS A 144 -6.19 -16.81 30.20
C LYS A 144 -6.27 -18.08 31.06
N LEU A 145 -5.81 -19.22 30.56
CA LEU A 145 -5.79 -20.48 31.30
C LEU A 145 -4.89 -20.37 32.53
N GLU A 146 -3.72 -19.76 32.37
CA GLU A 146 -2.75 -19.49 33.44
C GLU A 146 -3.33 -18.53 34.48
N GLU A 147 -4.00 -17.46 34.06
CA GLU A 147 -4.70 -16.56 34.98
C GLU A 147 -5.82 -17.29 35.75
N ASP A 148 -6.65 -18.07 35.06
CA ASP A 148 -7.77 -18.78 35.68
C ASP A 148 -7.30 -19.85 36.69
N PHE A 149 -6.11 -20.45 36.49
CA PHE A 149 -5.51 -21.40 37.43
C PHE A 149 -4.74 -20.72 38.56
N TYR A 150 -3.69 -19.94 38.25
CA TYR A 150 -2.78 -19.39 39.26
C TYR A 150 -3.34 -18.18 40.03
N VAL A 151 -4.19 -17.37 39.39
CA VAL A 151 -4.72 -16.14 40.01
C VAL A 151 -6.08 -16.40 40.64
N TYR A 152 -6.98 -17.04 39.90
CA TYR A 152 -8.36 -17.19 40.34
C TYR A 152 -8.69 -18.56 40.94
N GLY A 153 -7.82 -19.57 40.80
CA GLY A 153 -8.03 -20.91 41.36
C GLY A 153 -9.31 -21.59 40.87
N LYS A 154 -9.75 -21.30 39.63
CA LYS A 154 -11.05 -21.76 39.10
C LYS A 154 -11.07 -23.20 38.61
N MET A 155 -9.91 -23.86 38.57
CA MET A 155 -9.77 -25.23 38.07
C MET A 155 -8.75 -26.02 38.86
N ASP A 156 -8.88 -27.34 38.83
CA ASP A 156 -7.92 -28.28 39.41
C ASP A 156 -6.69 -28.48 38.51
N GLU A 157 -5.60 -28.97 39.11
CA GLU A 157 -4.29 -29.12 38.47
C GLU A 157 -4.32 -30.09 37.28
N GLY A 158 -5.01 -31.23 37.40
CA GLY A 158 -5.11 -32.21 36.30
C GLY A 158 -5.83 -31.64 35.08
N ARG A 159 -6.92 -30.90 35.30
CA ARG A 159 -7.64 -30.19 34.22
C ARG A 159 -6.79 -29.08 33.59
N PHE A 160 -5.99 -28.37 34.39
CA PHE A 160 -5.07 -27.35 33.90
C PHE A 160 -3.98 -27.95 33.01
N GLU A 161 -3.36 -29.07 33.42
CA GLU A 161 -2.33 -29.75 32.65
C GLU A 161 -2.87 -30.25 31.30
N GLU A 162 -4.01 -30.93 31.28
CA GLU A 162 -4.65 -31.43 30.05
C GLU A 162 -4.90 -30.30 29.03
N LEU A 163 -5.47 -29.19 29.50
CA LEU A 163 -5.77 -28.04 28.63
C LEU A 163 -4.49 -27.31 28.18
N SER A 164 -3.49 -27.22 29.05
CA SER A 164 -2.19 -26.60 28.73
C SER A 164 -1.44 -27.38 27.67
N GLU A 165 -1.40 -28.70 27.77
CA GLU A 165 -0.77 -29.56 26.76
C GLU A 165 -1.48 -29.45 25.40
N GLY A 166 -2.81 -29.48 25.39
CA GLY A 166 -3.60 -29.30 24.18
C GLY A 166 -3.33 -27.95 23.50
N GLN A 167 -3.25 -26.84 24.26
CA GLN A 167 -2.92 -25.54 23.67
C GLN A 167 -1.45 -25.44 23.23
N ARG A 168 -0.51 -26.06 23.94
CA ARG A 168 0.91 -26.08 23.54
C ARG A 168 1.10 -26.77 22.19
N ALA A 169 0.45 -27.91 21.97
CA ALA A 169 0.47 -28.61 20.68
C ALA A 169 -0.14 -27.76 19.55
N VAL A 170 -1.20 -26.98 19.84
CA VAL A 170 -1.80 -26.06 18.86
C VAL A 170 -0.83 -24.91 18.53
N ILE A 171 -0.17 -24.33 19.53
CA ILE A 171 0.82 -23.25 19.34
C ILE A 171 2.02 -23.75 18.54
N GLU A 172 2.55 -24.94 18.86
CA GLU A 172 3.67 -25.54 18.15
C GLU A 172 3.35 -25.77 16.68
N ASN A 173 2.21 -26.39 16.38
CA ASN A 173 1.76 -26.60 14.99
C ASN A 173 1.52 -25.28 14.24
N ALA A 174 0.89 -24.29 14.89
CA ALA A 174 0.65 -22.99 14.28
C ALA A 174 1.96 -22.22 14.03
N THR A 175 2.94 -22.33 14.94
CA THR A 175 4.27 -21.73 14.78
C THR A 175 5.02 -22.37 13.62
N ALA A 176 5.07 -23.70 13.55
CA ALA A 176 5.68 -24.41 12.43
C ALA A 176 5.03 -24.07 11.07
N MET A 177 3.70 -23.89 11.05
CA MET A 177 2.98 -23.45 9.85
C MET A 177 3.35 -22.02 9.44
N VAL A 178 3.47 -21.08 10.40
CA VAL A 178 3.93 -19.71 10.12
C VAL A 178 5.37 -19.71 9.59
N GLU A 179 6.26 -20.50 10.19
CA GLU A 179 7.65 -20.65 9.75
C GLU A 179 7.75 -21.26 8.35
N SER A 180 6.95 -22.29 8.05
CA SER A 180 6.88 -22.87 6.70
C SER A 180 6.43 -21.84 5.67
N LEU A 181 5.38 -21.07 5.97
CA LEU A 181 4.88 -20.00 5.09
C LEU A 181 5.83 -18.80 4.99
N ALA A 182 6.81 -18.67 5.89
CA ALA A 182 7.89 -17.69 5.81
C ALA A 182 9.11 -18.22 5.03
N SER A 183 9.39 -19.53 5.13
CA SER A 183 10.50 -20.21 4.48
C SER A 183 10.29 -20.48 3.00
N GLU A 184 9.05 -20.40 2.49
CA GLU A 184 8.76 -20.43 1.03
C GLU A 184 9.34 -19.21 0.27
N GLY A 185 10.13 -18.38 0.97
CA GLY A 185 11.00 -17.37 0.41
C GLY A 185 10.23 -16.07 0.23
N GLU A 186 10.61 -15.03 0.98
CA GLU A 186 10.48 -13.70 0.41
C GLU A 186 11.56 -13.62 -0.66
N PRO A 187 11.26 -13.72 -1.98
CA PRO A 187 12.27 -13.52 -2.98
C PRO A 187 12.90 -12.14 -2.74
N VAL A 188 14.20 -12.15 -2.46
CA VAL A 188 15.02 -10.94 -2.47
C VAL A 188 15.00 -10.45 -3.91
N LEU A 189 14.05 -9.57 -4.23
CA LEU A 189 13.97 -8.94 -5.54
C LEU A 189 15.08 -7.91 -5.61
N HIS A 190 16.08 -8.17 -6.44
CA HIS A 190 17.13 -7.19 -6.74
C HIS A 190 16.55 -6.00 -7.54
N PRO A 191 17.21 -4.82 -7.53
CA PRO A 191 16.82 -3.66 -8.34
C PRO A 191 16.53 -4.01 -9.80
N ASP A 192 17.35 -4.86 -10.41
CA ASP A 192 17.20 -5.28 -11.80
C ASP A 192 15.91 -6.06 -12.02
N ALA A 193 15.54 -6.97 -11.11
CA ALA A 193 14.29 -7.72 -11.20
C ALA A 193 13.06 -6.81 -11.07
N LEU A 194 13.13 -5.78 -10.21
CA LEU A 194 12.06 -4.78 -10.10
C LEU A 194 11.95 -3.93 -11.36
N LYS A 195 13.08 -3.54 -11.97
CA LYS A 195 13.10 -2.83 -13.24
C LYS A 195 12.50 -3.65 -14.37
N GLU A 196 12.89 -4.91 -14.50
CA GLU A 196 12.33 -5.83 -15.51
C GLU A 196 10.82 -6.03 -15.30
N ALA A 197 10.39 -6.20 -14.05
CA ALA A 197 8.98 -6.28 -13.69
C ALA A 197 8.23 -5.01 -14.11
N TRP A 198 8.82 -3.83 -13.89
CA TRP A 198 8.23 -2.57 -14.34
C TRP A 198 8.13 -2.47 -15.86
N GLU A 199 9.17 -2.84 -16.60
CA GLU A 199 9.17 -2.73 -18.07
C GLU A 199 8.12 -3.65 -18.71
N GLY A 200 8.00 -4.88 -18.21
CA GLY A 200 7.01 -5.87 -18.67
C GLY A 200 5.59 -5.68 -18.14
N ALA A 201 5.41 -4.88 -17.08
CA ALA A 201 4.13 -4.67 -16.42
C ALA A 201 3.10 -3.91 -17.28
N ASP A 202 1.85 -4.33 -17.14
CA ASP A 202 0.71 -3.53 -17.59
C ASP A 202 0.49 -2.30 -16.70
N MET A 203 -0.54 -1.50 -16.98
CA MET A 203 -0.78 -0.28 -16.21
C MET A 203 -1.26 -0.52 -14.77
N VAL A 204 -1.93 -1.64 -14.50
CA VAL A 204 -2.38 -1.99 -13.16
C VAL A 204 -1.17 -2.37 -12.30
N ASP A 205 -0.30 -3.19 -12.85
CA ASP A 205 0.92 -3.64 -12.19
C ASP A 205 1.91 -2.48 -11.97
N LYS A 206 2.10 -1.61 -12.96
CA LYS A 206 2.92 -0.38 -12.80
C LYS A 206 2.41 0.51 -11.67
N ARG A 207 1.10 0.67 -11.53
CA ARG A 207 0.51 1.45 -10.44
C ARG A 207 0.83 0.83 -9.08
N MET A 208 0.79 -0.49 -9.02
CA MET A 208 1.04 -1.20 -7.78
C MET A 208 2.51 -1.18 -7.41
N LEU A 209 3.42 -1.45 -8.35
CA LEU A 209 4.87 -1.29 -8.16
C LEU A 209 5.21 0.12 -7.68
N LEU A 210 4.60 1.15 -8.29
CA LEU A 210 4.76 2.53 -7.84
C LEU A 210 4.28 2.73 -6.40
N LYS A 211 3.13 2.18 -6.01
CA LYS A 211 2.63 2.26 -4.63
C LYS A 211 3.52 1.50 -3.64
N CYS A 212 4.13 0.40 -4.06
CA CYS A 212 5.05 -0.37 -3.23
C CYS A 212 6.29 0.46 -2.87
N ALA A 213 6.75 1.33 -3.77
CA ALA A 213 7.90 2.22 -3.56
C ALA A 213 7.57 3.53 -2.83
N LEU A 214 6.29 3.88 -2.66
CA LEU A 214 5.88 5.14 -2.05
C LEU A 214 5.47 4.98 -0.58
N GLY A 215 5.68 6.04 0.18
CA GLY A 215 5.13 6.26 1.52
C GLY A 215 3.65 6.65 1.51
N ALA A 216 3.19 7.19 2.65
CA ALA A 216 1.78 7.49 2.87
C ALA A 216 1.28 8.70 2.08
N GLU A 217 2.15 9.68 1.83
CA GLU A 217 1.80 10.93 1.16
C GLU A 217 1.75 10.75 -0.37
N GLY A 218 2.53 9.83 -0.92
CA GLY A 218 2.56 9.52 -2.35
C GLY A 218 3.36 10.55 -3.15
N ILE A 219 2.79 11.12 -4.21
CA ILE A 219 3.50 12.10 -5.06
C ILE A 219 2.77 13.43 -5.05
N THR A 220 3.42 14.46 -4.54
CA THR A 220 2.89 15.82 -4.52
C THR A 220 3.23 16.55 -5.81
N VAL A 221 2.19 17.05 -6.49
CA VAL A 221 2.31 17.77 -7.76
C VAL A 221 2.18 19.27 -7.52
N ARG A 222 3.31 19.96 -7.55
CA ARG A 222 3.38 21.42 -7.45
C ARG A 222 2.69 22.07 -8.67
N PRO A 223 1.99 23.20 -8.46
CA PRO A 223 1.35 23.92 -9.55
C PRO A 223 2.38 24.44 -10.56
N ALA A 224 1.93 24.66 -11.80
CA ALA A 224 2.73 25.45 -12.75
C ALA A 224 2.77 26.91 -12.25
N SER A 225 3.90 27.57 -12.46
CA SER A 225 4.07 28.99 -12.13
C SER A 225 3.16 29.88 -12.99
N ARG A 226 2.98 29.52 -14.27
CA ARG A 226 2.15 30.24 -15.24
C ARG A 226 1.64 29.31 -16.35
N GLN A 227 0.76 29.83 -17.19
CA GLN A 227 0.38 29.14 -18.43
C GLN A 227 1.61 29.01 -19.35
N GLY A 228 1.81 27.82 -19.92
CA GLY A 228 2.96 27.53 -20.77
C GLY A 228 4.30 27.45 -20.02
N ASP A 229 4.25 27.17 -18.70
CA ASP A 229 5.45 26.99 -17.88
C ASP A 229 6.40 25.93 -18.48
N PRO A 230 7.63 26.32 -18.87
CA PRO A 230 8.60 25.42 -19.48
C PRO A 230 9.28 24.49 -18.47
N THR A 231 9.10 24.74 -17.16
CA THR A 231 9.72 23.94 -16.10
C THR A 231 9.47 22.44 -16.36
N PRO A 232 10.54 21.61 -16.36
CA PRO A 232 10.41 20.17 -16.45
C PRO A 232 9.39 19.66 -15.43
N ILE A 233 8.55 18.70 -15.85
CA ILE A 233 7.48 18.24 -14.95
C ILE A 233 8.06 17.60 -13.69
N LEU A 234 9.22 16.94 -13.80
CA LEU A 234 9.89 16.26 -12.70
C LEU A 234 10.27 17.22 -11.56
N GLU A 235 10.72 18.43 -11.88
CA GLU A 235 11.04 19.47 -10.88
C GLU A 235 9.81 19.98 -10.10
N ARG A 236 8.61 19.64 -10.59
CA ARG A 236 7.34 19.97 -9.93
C ARG A 236 6.76 18.78 -9.16
N LEU A 237 7.45 17.64 -9.13
CA LEU A 237 7.05 16.46 -8.38
C LEU A 237 7.89 16.36 -7.12
N GLU A 238 7.23 16.13 -6.00
CA GLU A 238 7.87 15.70 -4.77
C GLU A 238 7.42 14.26 -4.52
N PHE A 239 8.39 13.37 -4.40
CA PHE A 239 8.14 11.96 -4.15
C PHE A 239 8.34 11.69 -2.66
N ASP A 240 7.34 11.06 -2.04
CA ASP A 240 7.46 10.41 -0.75
C ASP A 240 7.92 8.97 -1.01
N TRP A 241 9.20 8.79 -1.33
CA TRP A 241 9.81 7.45 -1.44
C TRP A 241 9.95 6.83 -0.04
N LEU A 242 9.98 5.51 0.01
CA LEU A 242 10.27 4.76 1.25
C LEU A 242 11.72 4.90 1.72
#